data_AF-A0A328ZB10-F1
#
_entry.id   AF-A0A328ZB10-F1
#
_cell.length_a   1.000
_cell.length_b   1.000
_cell.length_c   1.000
_cell.angle_alpha   90.00
_cell.angle_beta   90.00
_cell.angle_gamma   90.00
#
_symmetry.space_group_name_H-M   'P 1'
#
loop_
_entity.id
_entity.type
_entity.pdbx_description
1 polymer ?
#
loop_
_entity_poly.entity_id
_entity_poly.type
_entity_poly.pdbx_seq_one_letter_code
_entity_poly.pdbx_strand_id
1 'polypeptide(L)'
;MKIGQNPEVPASLTQVGQAAKQQAKAAAPAPAAQEAAKTATTVAAAGGTPVTFSSAARALDPSQRSSADFDANKVKAVRAAIEKGTFTVNADAIADKLLSNAQEIIAHSPKSH
;
A
#
# COMPACT_ATOMS: atom_id res chain seq x y z
N MET A 1 -46.47 3.89 -51.12
CA MET A 1 -45.33 4.52 -51.82
C MET A 1 -44.91 5.74 -51.01
N LYS A 2 -43.62 5.82 -50.61
CA LYS A 2 -42.87 6.96 -50.03
C LYS A 2 -43.54 7.71 -48.85
N ILE A 3 -43.21 7.40 -47.59
CA ILE A 3 -42.09 7.94 -46.78
C ILE A 3 -42.12 9.48 -46.73
N GLY A 4 -42.71 10.02 -45.66
CA GLY A 4 -42.43 11.34 -45.13
C GLY A 4 -41.76 11.17 -43.78
N GLN A 5 -40.46 11.48 -43.73
CA GLN A 5 -39.57 11.35 -42.58
C GLN A 5 -39.63 12.64 -41.72
N ASN A 6 -39.47 12.45 -40.40
CA ASN A 6 -39.27 13.40 -39.30
C ASN A 6 -40.52 13.98 -38.63
N PRO A 7 -40.61 13.78 -37.30
CA PRO A 7 -40.12 14.82 -36.41
C PRO A 7 -38.92 14.36 -35.56
N GLU A 8 -37.87 15.18 -35.54
CA GLU A 8 -36.82 15.13 -34.53
C GLU A 8 -37.37 15.57 -33.17
N VAL A 9 -37.09 14.78 -32.12
CA VAL A 9 -36.56 15.20 -30.80
C VAL A 9 -36.51 13.98 -29.85
N PRO A 10 -35.63 13.93 -28.83
CA PRO A 10 -34.32 14.55 -28.72
C PRO A 10 -33.22 13.52 -28.39
N ALA A 11 -32.00 13.89 -28.72
CA ALA A 11 -30.77 13.27 -28.25
C ALA A 11 -30.70 13.29 -26.72
N SER A 12 -31.00 12.18 -26.04
CA SER A 12 -30.76 12.10 -24.59
C SER A 12 -30.77 10.70 -24.01
N LEU A 13 -30.11 9.71 -24.62
CA LEU A 13 -29.77 8.46 -23.88
C LEU A 13 -28.38 7.88 -24.21
N THR A 14 -27.69 8.33 -25.25
CA THR A 14 -26.33 7.85 -25.56
C THR A 14 -25.21 8.65 -24.87
N GLN A 15 -25.53 9.73 -24.16
CA GLN A 15 -24.55 10.59 -23.47
C GLN A 15 -24.07 10.01 -22.13
N VAL A 16 -24.76 9.04 -21.52
CA VAL A 16 -24.33 8.48 -20.22
C VAL A 16 -23.16 7.48 -20.39
N GLY A 17 -22.95 6.94 -21.60
CA GLY A 17 -21.82 6.05 -21.89
C GLY A 17 -20.52 6.75 -22.32
N GLN A 18 -20.58 8.03 -22.69
CA GLN A 18 -19.43 8.74 -23.28
C GLN A 18 -18.92 9.93 -22.45
N ALA A 19 -19.68 10.39 -21.45
CA ALA A 19 -19.23 11.40 -20.50
C ALA A 19 -18.20 10.90 -19.46
N ALA A 20 -17.85 9.60 -19.44
CA ALA A 20 -16.76 9.08 -18.61
C ALA A 20 -15.41 8.98 -19.35
N LYS A 21 -15.34 9.32 -20.65
CA LYS A 21 -14.09 9.26 -21.44
C LYS A 21 -13.46 10.62 -21.78
N GLN A 22 -14.09 11.73 -21.40
CA GLN A 22 -13.55 13.09 -21.55
C GLN A 22 -13.37 13.79 -20.20
N GLN A 23 -12.66 13.14 -19.30
CA GLN A 23 -11.92 13.82 -18.22
C GLN A 23 -10.58 13.10 -17.99
N ALA A 24 -9.95 12.67 -19.09
CA ALA A 24 -8.54 12.30 -19.11
C ALA A 24 -7.69 13.54 -19.46
N LYS A 25 -7.73 14.56 -18.60
CA LYS A 25 -6.69 15.59 -18.56
C LYS A 25 -6.56 16.18 -17.16
N ALA A 26 -6.22 15.32 -16.20
CA ALA A 26 -5.46 15.71 -15.02
C ALA A 26 -4.81 14.44 -14.47
N ALA A 27 -3.49 14.35 -14.66
CA ALA A 27 -2.58 13.30 -14.21
C ALA A 27 -2.92 11.86 -14.66
N ALA A 28 -2.01 11.26 -15.45
CA ALA A 28 -1.98 9.81 -15.59
C ALA A 28 -2.00 9.19 -14.17
N PRO A 29 -2.91 8.26 -13.86
CA PRO A 29 -2.81 7.52 -12.62
C PRO A 29 -1.45 6.82 -12.64
N ALA A 30 -0.65 7.03 -11.60
CA ALA A 30 0.61 6.30 -11.44
C ALA A 30 0.32 4.79 -11.62
N PRO A 31 1.23 4.01 -12.22
CA PRO A 31 1.00 2.58 -12.49
C PRO A 31 0.40 1.81 -11.28
N ALA A 32 0.81 2.20 -10.07
CA ALA A 32 0.32 1.69 -8.80
C ALA A 32 -1.19 1.90 -8.54
N ALA A 33 -1.79 2.99 -9.00
CA ALA A 33 -3.22 3.27 -8.79
C ALA A 33 -4.11 2.39 -9.67
N GLN A 34 -3.67 2.08 -10.89
CA GLN A 34 -4.39 1.22 -11.82
C GLN A 34 -4.27 -0.26 -11.42
N GLU A 35 -3.12 -0.66 -10.89
CA GLU A 35 -2.89 -1.98 -10.32
C GLU A 35 -3.69 -2.20 -9.02
N ALA A 36 -3.76 -1.19 -8.15
CA ALA A 36 -4.61 -1.24 -6.96
C ALA A 36 -6.11 -1.39 -7.28
N ALA A 37 -6.61 -0.72 -8.32
CA ALA A 37 -8.02 -0.84 -8.75
C ALA A 37 -8.34 -2.24 -9.30
N LYS A 38 -7.41 -2.85 -10.04
CA LYS A 38 -7.54 -4.22 -10.56
C LYS A 38 -7.54 -5.23 -9.41
N THR A 39 -6.62 -5.09 -8.45
CA THR A 39 -6.54 -5.95 -7.27
C THR A 39 -7.77 -5.82 -6.37
N ALA A 40 -8.29 -4.60 -6.18
CA ALA A 40 -9.52 -4.37 -5.42
C ALA A 40 -10.74 -5.07 -6.07
N THR A 41 -10.81 -5.07 -7.41
CA THR A 41 -11.88 -5.75 -8.16
C THR A 41 -11.77 -7.28 -8.02
N THR A 42 -10.55 -7.83 -8.05
CA THR A 42 -10.34 -9.28 -7.83
C THR A 42 -10.63 -9.71 -6.40
N VAL A 43 -10.30 -8.88 -5.41
CA VAL A 43 -10.57 -9.16 -3.99
C VAL A 43 -12.08 -9.10 -3.72
N ALA A 44 -12.78 -8.11 -4.27
CA ALA A 44 -14.23 -8.01 -4.19
C ALA A 44 -14.94 -9.19 -4.87
N ALA A 45 -14.44 -9.64 -6.03
CA ALA A 45 -14.98 -10.81 -6.74
C ALA A 45 -14.76 -12.12 -5.97
N ALA A 46 -13.73 -12.19 -5.12
CA ALA A 46 -13.46 -13.32 -4.22
C ALA A 46 -14.23 -13.23 -2.88
N GLY A 47 -15.13 -12.25 -2.72
CA GLY A 47 -15.90 -12.04 -1.48
C GLY A 47 -15.13 -11.33 -0.37
N GLY A 48 -13.96 -10.78 -0.65
CA GLY A 48 -13.16 -10.00 0.29
C GLY A 48 -13.53 -8.50 0.28
N THR A 49 -13.39 -7.84 1.42
CA THR A 49 -13.52 -6.37 1.50
C THR A 49 -12.17 -5.72 1.20
N PRO A 50 -12.03 -4.89 0.15
CA PRO A 50 -10.76 -4.22 -0.14
C PRO A 50 -10.45 -3.16 0.93
N VAL A 51 -9.28 -3.26 1.56
CA VAL A 51 -8.76 -2.27 2.52
C VAL A 51 -7.61 -1.47 1.88
N THR A 52 -7.55 -0.17 2.15
CA THR A 52 -6.48 0.70 1.64
C THR A 52 -5.51 1.07 2.76
N PHE A 53 -4.21 0.93 2.48
CA PHE A 53 -3.14 1.38 3.35
C PHE A 53 -2.75 2.82 3.04
N SER A 54 -2.23 3.54 4.04
CA SER A 54 -1.64 4.86 3.86
C SER A 54 -0.43 4.79 2.90
N SER A 55 -0.11 5.90 2.25
CA SER A 55 1.04 5.99 1.34
C SER A 55 2.36 5.63 2.03
N ALA A 56 2.53 6.03 3.29
CA ALA A 56 3.70 5.69 4.10
C ALA A 56 3.82 4.18 4.36
N ALA A 57 2.72 3.52 4.74
CA ALA A 57 2.71 2.07 4.94
C ALA A 57 2.96 1.32 3.62
N ARG A 58 2.46 1.84 2.50
CA ARG A 58 2.69 1.28 1.16
C ARG A 58 4.13 1.46 0.68
N ALA A 59 4.84 2.49 1.14
CA ALA A 59 6.27 2.67 0.85
C ALA A 59 7.16 1.68 1.60
N LEU A 60 6.67 1.10 2.71
CA LEU A 60 7.35 0.05 3.48
C LEU A 60 7.07 -1.37 2.96
N ASP A 61 6.40 -1.49 1.80
CA ASP A 61 6.01 -2.77 1.22
C ASP A 61 7.23 -3.68 1.03
N PRO A 62 7.20 -4.93 1.53
CA PRO A 62 8.34 -5.85 1.48
C PRO A 62 8.76 -6.20 0.05
N SER A 63 7.84 -6.11 -0.92
CA SER A 63 8.15 -6.31 -2.35
C SER A 63 9.02 -5.20 -2.92
N GLN A 64 9.12 -4.06 -2.22
CA GLN A 64 9.97 -2.92 -2.57
C GLN A 64 11.21 -2.79 -1.66
N ARG A 65 11.44 -3.72 -0.72
CA ARG A 65 12.65 -3.67 0.11
C ARG A 65 13.88 -4.02 -0.71
N SER A 66 14.84 -3.10 -0.69
CA SER A 66 16.18 -3.35 -1.19
C SER A 66 16.96 -4.19 -0.16
N SER A 67 17.91 -5.00 -0.61
CA SER A 67 18.80 -5.80 0.25
C SER A 67 19.59 -4.97 1.28
N ALA A 68 19.56 -3.64 1.19
CA ALA A 68 20.19 -2.73 2.15
C ALA A 68 19.58 -2.80 3.57
N ASP A 69 18.32 -3.20 3.71
CA ASP A 69 17.65 -3.34 5.02
C ASP A 69 18.12 -4.59 5.79
N PHE A 70 18.76 -5.56 5.10
CA PHE A 70 19.21 -6.82 5.68
C PHE A 70 20.73 -6.98 5.54
N ASP A 71 21.44 -6.89 6.67
CA ASP A 71 22.88 -7.10 6.71
C ASP A 71 23.21 -8.58 6.99
N ALA A 72 23.34 -9.35 5.90
CA ALA A 72 23.69 -10.76 5.95
C ALA A 72 25.05 -11.02 6.64
N ASN A 73 25.99 -10.08 6.53
CA ASN A 73 27.32 -10.20 7.11
C ASN A 73 27.26 -10.08 8.64
N LYS A 74 26.49 -9.10 9.16
CA LYS A 74 26.24 -8.99 10.60
C LYS A 74 25.55 -10.23 11.16
N VAL A 75 24.53 -10.74 10.47
CA VAL A 75 23.83 -11.96 10.92
C VAL A 75 24.79 -13.15 10.98
N LYS A 76 25.63 -13.34 9.95
CA LYS A 76 26.65 -14.39 9.95
C LYS A 76 27.65 -14.24 11.09
N ALA A 77 28.11 -13.02 11.36
CA ALA A 77 29.05 -12.74 12.45
C ALA A 77 28.44 -13.04 13.82
N VAL A 78 27.19 -12.61 14.07
CA VAL A 78 26.48 -12.88 15.32
C VAL A 78 26.25 -14.38 15.50
N ARG A 79 25.81 -15.09 14.45
CA ARG A 79 25.66 -16.55 14.49
C ARG A 79 26.96 -17.25 14.86
N ALA A 80 28.07 -16.89 14.22
CA ALA A 80 29.37 -17.46 14.54
C ALA A 80 29.81 -17.15 15.99
N ALA A 81 29.52 -15.96 16.51
CA ALA A 81 29.84 -15.60 17.89
C ALA A 81 29.04 -16.42 18.91
N ILE A 82 27.78 -16.74 18.59
CA ILE A 82 26.91 -17.62 19.39
C ILE A 82 27.43 -19.06 19.34
N GLU A 83 27.74 -19.59 18.15
CA GLU A 83 28.30 -20.95 17.98
C GLU A 83 29.61 -21.14 18.75
N LYS A 84 30.46 -20.11 18.78
CA LYS A 84 31.73 -20.10 19.53
C LYS A 84 31.58 -19.85 21.03
N GLY A 85 30.37 -19.54 21.52
CA GLY A 85 30.11 -19.19 22.92
C GLY A 85 30.67 -17.83 23.36
N THR A 86 31.13 -17.01 22.42
CA THR A 86 31.73 -15.67 22.67
C THR A 86 30.71 -14.55 22.71
N PHE A 87 29.45 -14.83 22.36
CA PHE A 87 28.38 -13.85 22.46
C PHE A 87 27.94 -13.69 23.91
N THR A 88 28.14 -12.50 24.47
CA THR A 88 27.71 -12.15 25.83
C THR A 88 26.50 -11.24 25.78
N VAL A 89 25.49 -11.55 26.58
CA VAL A 89 24.29 -10.73 26.73
C VAL A 89 24.60 -9.52 27.60
N ASN A 90 24.36 -8.31 27.07
CA ASN A 90 24.44 -7.07 27.84
C ASN A 90 23.03 -6.69 28.33
N ALA A 91 22.78 -6.84 29.64
CA ALA A 91 21.48 -6.58 30.24
C ALA A 91 21.09 -5.09 30.22
N ASP A 92 22.04 -4.18 30.45
CA ASP A 92 21.80 -2.73 30.42
C ASP A 92 21.36 -2.29 29.02
N ALA A 93 22.07 -2.74 27.98
CA ALA A 93 21.71 -2.43 26.60
C ALA A 93 20.32 -2.95 26.22
N ILE A 94 19.91 -4.10 26.77
CA ILE A 94 18.55 -4.64 26.57
C ILE A 94 17.53 -3.75 27.28
N ALA A 95 17.78 -3.38 28.54
CA ALA A 95 16.88 -2.52 29.31
C ALA A 95 16.66 -1.17 28.61
N ASP A 96 17.72 -0.55 28.11
CA ASP A 96 17.65 0.71 27.37
C ASP A 96 16.82 0.57 26.09
N LYS A 97 16.99 -0.53 25.34
CA LYS A 97 16.20 -0.79 24.13
C LYS A 97 14.75 -1.09 24.42
N LEU A 98 14.45 -1.81 25.50
CA LEU A 98 13.07 -2.07 25.93
C LEU A 98 12.37 -0.77 26.34
N LEU A 99 13.05 0.10 27.11
CA LEU A 99 12.52 1.39 27.49
C LEU A 99 12.29 2.29 26.27
N SER A 100 13.27 2.35 25.36
CA SER A 100 13.16 3.12 24.11
C SER A 100 11.98 2.65 23.26
N ASN A 101 11.76 1.33 23.13
CA ASN A 101 10.64 0.80 22.38
C ASN A 101 9.29 1.10 23.06
N ALA A 102 9.22 1.00 24.38
CA ALA A 102 8.02 1.37 25.14
C ALA A 102 7.68 2.87 24.97
N GLN A 103 8.69 3.75 25.02
CA GLN A 103 8.52 5.17 24.78
C GLN A 103 7.99 5.46 23.36
N GLU A 104 8.51 4.75 22.35
CA GLU A 104 8.01 4.86 20.98
C GLU A 104 6.52 4.49 20.90
N ILE A 105 6.12 3.35 21.46
CA ILE A 105 4.71 2.90 21.44
C ILE A 105 3.80 3.92 22.14
N ILE A 106 4.21 4.47 23.27
CA ILE A 106 3.43 5.47 24.02
C ILE A 106 3.35 6.79 23.25
N ALA A 107 4.44 7.25 22.64
CA ALA A 107 4.48 8.49 21.86
C ALA A 107 3.60 8.43 20.60
N HIS A 108 3.46 7.25 20.00
CA HIS A 108 2.64 7.02 18.81
C HIS A 108 1.22 6.52 19.13
N SER A 109 0.89 6.33 20.41
CA SER A 109 -0.48 5.99 20.81
C SER A 109 -1.38 7.22 20.60
N PRO A 110 -2.53 7.07 19.92
CA PRO A 110 -3.42 8.18 19.64
C PRO A 110 -3.86 8.80 20.97
N LYS A 111 -3.62 10.12 21.13
CA LYS A 111 -4.01 10.84 22.33
C LYS A 111 -5.54 10.83 22.42
N SER A 112 -6.07 9.99 23.31
CA SER A 112 -7.49 10.01 23.66
C SER A 112 -7.82 11.39 24.24
N HIS A 113 -8.56 12.18 23.48
CA HIS A 113 -9.22 13.40 23.93
C HIS A 113 -10.55 13.07 24.58
#